data_AF-A0A3M1F6X3-F1
#
_entry.id   AF-A0A3M1F6X3-F1
#
_cell.length_a   1.000
_cell.length_b   1.000
_cell.length_c   1.000
_cell.angle_alpha   90.00
_cell.angle_beta   90.00
_cell.angle_gamma   90.00
#
_symmetry.space_group_name_H-M   'P 1'
#
loop_
_entity.id
_entity.type
_entity.pdbx_description
1 polymer ?
#
loop_
_entity_poly.entity_id
_entity_poly.type
_entity_poly.pdbx_seq_one_letter_code
_entity_poly.pdbx_strand_id
1 'polypeptide(L)'
;MDVLNKLARKTAFMAVFFVGLLSSVQAKDPAMTAGHFTTEACHKLSRAFEHALSAKAAALALPPPCIILDNTGFESGFSDWYKYGSVSITGDAWSGSSAAELKGFYSYVSQTKTGILPGSVYTIKAHAKRSSNTWSAILALRFYDSGGSLISENTVNVTSTSSYSEYQV
;
A
#
# COMPACT_ATOMS: atom_id res chain seq x y z
N MET A 1 -41.91 -2.31 0.23
CA MET A 1 -41.84 -1.09 -0.61
C MET A 1 -41.22 0.13 0.14
N ASP A 2 -40.32 -0.05 1.12
CA ASP A 2 -39.81 1.06 1.95
C ASP A 2 -38.34 1.47 1.67
N VAL A 3 -37.55 0.60 1.02
CA VAL A 3 -36.13 0.88 0.73
C VAL A 3 -35.96 1.72 -0.55
N LEU A 4 -36.80 1.50 -1.57
CA LEU A 4 -36.80 2.25 -2.83
C LEU A 4 -37.16 3.73 -2.63
N ASN A 5 -38.09 4.05 -1.72
CA ASN A 5 -38.45 5.43 -1.40
C ASN A 5 -37.37 6.18 -0.60
N LYS A 6 -36.63 5.48 0.27
CA LYS A 6 -35.49 6.07 1.01
C LYS A 6 -34.30 6.35 0.11
N LEU A 7 -34.08 5.54 -0.92
CA LEU A 7 -33.02 5.77 -1.90
C LEU A 7 -33.37 6.95 -2.81
N ALA A 8 -34.60 7.01 -3.34
CA ALA A 8 -35.06 8.11 -4.20
C ALA A 8 -35.05 9.48 -3.48
N ARG A 9 -35.38 9.53 -2.18
CA ARG A 9 -35.32 10.78 -1.38
C ARG A 9 -33.89 11.29 -1.18
N LYS A 10 -32.90 10.39 -1.06
CA LYS A 10 -31.49 10.78 -0.88
C LYS A 10 -30.88 11.30 -2.19
N THR A 11 -31.21 10.71 -3.33
CA THR A 11 -30.74 11.19 -4.64
C THR A 11 -31.35 12.54 -5.00
N ALA A 12 -32.62 12.77 -4.64
CA ALA A 12 -33.27 14.07 -4.82
C ALA A 12 -32.64 15.18 -3.96
N PHE A 13 -32.27 14.90 -2.70
CA PHE A 13 -31.63 15.89 -1.82
C PHE A 13 -30.24 16.33 -2.29
N MET A 14 -29.44 15.41 -2.86
CA MET A 14 -28.13 15.76 -3.42
C MET A 14 -28.24 16.60 -4.70
N ALA A 15 -29.22 16.30 -5.55
CA ALA A 15 -29.49 17.09 -6.75
C ALA A 15 -29.98 18.51 -6.41
N VAL A 16 -30.84 18.66 -5.40
CA VAL A 16 -31.37 19.97 -4.97
C VAL A 16 -30.29 20.83 -4.33
N PHE A 17 -29.34 20.26 -3.57
CA PHE A 17 -28.22 21.02 -3.00
C PHE A 17 -27.26 21.53 -4.08
N PHE A 18 -27.11 20.80 -5.18
CA PHE A 18 -26.30 21.23 -6.33
C PHE A 18 -26.99 22.36 -7.12
N VAL A 19 -28.33 22.32 -7.26
CA VAL A 19 -29.11 23.41 -7.90
C VAL A 19 -29.14 24.67 -7.03
N GLY A 20 -29.10 24.55 -5.70
CA GLY A 20 -29.06 25.69 -4.78
C GLY A 20 -27.75 26.47 -4.76
N LEU A 21 -26.62 25.83 -5.11
CA LEU A 21 -25.32 26.51 -5.23
C LEU A 21 -25.13 27.21 -6.59
N LEU A 22 -26.16 27.16 -7.45
CA LEU A 22 -26.13 27.66 -8.83
C LEU A 22 -26.70 29.08 -9.00
N SER A 23 -27.02 29.81 -7.92
CA SER A 23 -27.74 31.09 -8.02
C SER A 23 -26.90 32.37 -7.96
N SER A 24 -25.57 32.33 -7.87
CA SER A 24 -24.79 33.59 -7.87
C SER A 24 -23.49 33.51 -8.65
N VAL A 25 -23.58 33.32 -9.97
CA VAL A 25 -22.55 33.82 -10.89
C VAL A 25 -23.21 34.93 -11.70
N GLN A 26 -22.94 36.16 -11.30
CA GLN A 26 -23.51 37.35 -11.94
C GLN A 26 -22.89 37.52 -13.33
N ALA A 27 -23.70 37.39 -14.38
CA ALA A 27 -23.26 37.59 -15.76
C ALA A 27 -22.92 39.08 -15.98
N LYS A 28 -21.65 39.38 -16.24
CA LYS A 28 -21.19 40.67 -16.76
C LYS A 28 -21.22 40.58 -18.29
N ASP A 29 -22.41 40.63 -18.90
CA ASP A 29 -22.66 41.14 -20.25
C ASP A 29 -24.12 40.86 -20.70
N PRO A 30 -24.88 41.86 -21.20
CA PRO A 30 -26.30 41.73 -21.52
C PRO A 30 -26.61 41.09 -22.89
N ALA A 31 -25.74 40.26 -23.47
CA ALA A 31 -25.92 39.72 -24.82
C ALA A 31 -25.77 38.19 -24.96
N MET A 32 -25.82 37.41 -23.88
CA MET A 32 -25.81 35.94 -23.99
C MET A 32 -27.23 35.36 -24.03
N THR A 33 -27.69 35.10 -25.24
CA THR A 33 -28.86 34.27 -25.54
C THR A 33 -28.76 32.94 -24.80
N ALA A 34 -29.87 32.47 -24.22
CA ALA A 34 -29.97 31.30 -23.32
C ALA A 34 -29.40 29.96 -23.87
N GLY A 35 -29.03 29.89 -25.15
CA GLY A 35 -28.41 28.72 -25.79
C GLY A 35 -26.88 28.63 -25.68
N HIS A 36 -26.18 29.69 -25.26
CA HIS A 36 -24.71 29.66 -25.09
C HIS A 36 -24.27 29.36 -23.65
N PHE A 37 -25.16 29.54 -22.68
CA PHE A 37 -24.88 29.26 -21.27
C PHE A 37 -24.88 27.77 -20.92
N THR A 38 -25.33 26.91 -21.82
CA THR A 38 -25.62 25.49 -21.52
C THR A 38 -24.47 24.55 -21.88
N THR A 39 -23.64 24.87 -22.87
CA THR A 39 -22.61 23.91 -23.34
C THR A 39 -21.23 24.20 -22.77
N GLU A 40 -20.76 25.45 -22.83
CA GLU A 40 -19.41 25.79 -22.36
C GLU A 40 -19.28 25.71 -20.83
N ALA A 41 -20.30 26.18 -20.11
CA ALA A 41 -20.31 26.12 -18.65
C ALA A 41 -20.38 24.65 -18.17
N CYS A 42 -21.20 23.83 -18.81
CA CYS A 42 -21.34 22.41 -18.49
C CYS A 42 -20.05 21.63 -18.79
N HIS A 43 -19.36 21.96 -19.89
CA HIS A 43 -18.08 21.33 -20.25
C HIS A 43 -16.91 21.76 -19.34
N LYS A 44 -16.90 23.02 -18.88
CA LYS A 44 -15.91 23.50 -17.90
C LYS A 44 -16.16 22.87 -16.53
N LEU A 45 -17.42 22.75 -16.11
CA LEU A 45 -17.80 22.12 -14.85
C LEU A 45 -17.52 20.61 -14.85
N SER A 46 -17.81 19.90 -15.96
CA SER A 46 -17.47 18.47 -16.07
C SER A 46 -15.96 18.26 -16.01
N ARG A 47 -15.16 19.03 -16.75
CA ARG A 47 -13.70 18.95 -16.67
C ARG A 47 -13.16 19.29 -15.29
N ALA A 48 -13.69 20.34 -14.64
CA ALA A 48 -13.28 20.70 -13.30
C ALA A 48 -13.64 19.62 -12.28
N PHE A 49 -14.81 18.98 -12.42
CA PHE A 49 -15.22 17.86 -11.58
C PHE A 49 -14.35 16.62 -11.82
N GLU A 50 -14.08 16.25 -13.07
CA GLU A 50 -13.19 15.13 -13.41
C GLU A 50 -11.74 15.38 -12.95
N HIS A 51 -11.23 16.60 -13.10
CA HIS A 51 -9.93 16.98 -12.55
C HIS A 51 -9.91 16.96 -11.03
N ALA A 52 -10.97 17.43 -10.36
CA ALA A 52 -11.06 17.40 -8.90
C ALA A 52 -11.22 15.96 -8.37
N LEU A 53 -11.96 15.11 -9.08
CA LEU A 53 -12.14 13.69 -8.76
C LEU A 53 -10.84 12.91 -8.98
N SER A 54 -10.13 13.18 -10.08
CA SER A 54 -8.81 12.61 -10.38
C SER A 54 -7.73 13.10 -9.41
N ALA A 55 -7.68 14.39 -9.08
CA ALA A 55 -6.76 14.93 -8.08
C ALA A 55 -7.05 14.40 -6.67
N LYS A 56 -8.33 14.19 -6.33
CA LYS A 56 -8.73 13.60 -5.05
C LYS A 56 -8.48 12.09 -5.02
N ALA A 57 -8.60 11.38 -6.14
CA ALA A 57 -8.20 9.99 -6.30
C ALA A 57 -6.67 9.83 -6.21
N ALA A 58 -5.90 10.75 -6.80
CA ALA A 58 -4.44 10.81 -6.70
C ALA A 58 -3.98 11.17 -5.28
N ALA A 59 -4.72 12.03 -4.56
CA ALA A 59 -4.46 12.30 -3.15
C ALA A 59 -4.86 11.14 -2.21
N LEU A 60 -5.70 10.21 -2.68
CA LEU A 60 -6.05 8.97 -1.96
C LEU A 60 -5.14 7.79 -2.32
N ALA A 61 -4.48 7.84 -3.47
CA ALA A 61 -3.45 6.90 -3.84
C ALA A 61 -2.23 7.19 -2.95
N LEU A 62 -2.13 6.46 -1.83
CA LEU A 62 -0.88 6.40 -1.06
C LEU A 62 0.28 6.24 -2.04
N PRO A 63 1.34 7.05 -1.96
CA PRO A 63 2.52 6.83 -2.78
C PRO A 63 2.93 5.36 -2.58
N PRO A 64 3.28 4.64 -3.67
CA PRO A 64 3.68 3.25 -3.55
C PRO A 64 4.77 3.17 -2.48
N PRO A 65 4.71 2.17 -1.57
CA PRO A 65 5.70 2.04 -0.53
C PRO A 65 7.09 2.00 -1.19
N CYS A 66 8.00 2.85 -0.72
CA CYS A 66 9.38 2.82 -1.16
C CYS A 66 10.03 1.55 -0.60
N ILE A 67 9.96 0.45 -1.37
CA ILE A 67 10.59 -0.81 -1.02
C ILE A 67 12.07 -0.69 -1.33
N ILE A 68 12.90 -0.65 -0.29
CA ILE A 68 14.35 -0.60 -0.43
C ILE A 68 14.98 -1.99 -0.57
N LEU A 69 14.22 -3.05 -0.32
CA LEU A 69 14.69 -4.43 -0.44
C LEU A 69 14.63 -4.91 -1.89
N ASP A 70 15.65 -5.65 -2.30
CA ASP A 70 15.72 -6.27 -3.63
C ASP A 70 15.33 -7.74 -3.57
N ASN A 71 14.82 -8.26 -4.69
CA ASN A 71 14.45 -9.68 -4.84
C ASN A 71 13.59 -10.19 -3.66
N THR A 72 12.58 -9.42 -3.26
CA THR A 72 11.76 -9.68 -2.06
C THR A 72 10.94 -10.96 -2.12
N GLY A 73 10.66 -11.46 -3.32
CA GLY A 73 9.97 -12.73 -3.56
C GLY A 73 10.89 -13.92 -3.82
N PHE A 74 12.22 -13.76 -3.78
CA PHE A 74 13.19 -14.82 -4.10
C PHE A 74 13.09 -15.41 -5.52
N GLU A 75 12.46 -14.69 -6.46
CA GLU A 75 12.28 -15.16 -7.84
C GLU A 75 13.60 -15.24 -8.62
N SER A 76 14.61 -14.49 -8.18
CA SER A 76 15.99 -14.61 -8.67
C SER A 76 16.87 -15.44 -7.71
N GLY A 77 16.26 -16.41 -7.02
CA GLY A 77 16.91 -17.22 -5.99
C GLY A 77 17.36 -16.37 -4.79
N PHE A 78 18.60 -16.56 -4.34
CA PHE A 78 19.20 -15.78 -3.25
C PHE A 78 20.04 -14.59 -3.73
N SER A 79 19.87 -14.15 -4.98
CA SER A 79 20.48 -12.89 -5.43
C SER A 79 20.06 -11.76 -4.47
N ASP A 80 21.01 -10.92 -4.06
CA ASP A 80 20.85 -9.84 -3.09
C ASP A 80 20.55 -10.27 -1.63
N TRP A 81 20.49 -11.57 -1.34
CA TRP A 81 20.29 -12.09 0.00
C TRP A 81 21.53 -12.83 0.49
N TYR A 82 22.05 -12.44 1.65
CA TYR A 82 22.96 -13.30 2.39
C TYR A 82 22.17 -14.45 3.02
N LYS A 83 22.74 -15.65 3.00
CA LYS A 83 22.15 -16.83 3.64
C LYS A 83 23.17 -17.56 4.51
N TYR A 84 22.69 -18.16 5.58
CA TYR A 84 23.48 -19.00 6.46
C TYR A 84 22.65 -20.21 6.92
N GLY A 85 23.32 -21.35 7.12
CA GLY A 85 22.67 -22.61 7.52
C GLY A 85 21.99 -23.34 6.37
N SER A 86 20.98 -24.16 6.70
CA SER A 86 20.22 -24.95 5.74
C SER A 86 19.09 -24.11 5.14
N VAL A 87 19.39 -23.46 4.01
CA VAL A 87 18.46 -22.59 3.29
C VAL A 87 18.41 -22.97 1.80
N SER A 88 17.20 -23.20 1.29
CA SER A 88 16.90 -23.57 -0.10
C SER A 88 15.74 -22.77 -0.68
N ILE A 89 15.62 -22.72 -2.01
CA ILE A 89 14.45 -22.19 -2.69
C ILE A 89 13.38 -23.28 -2.80
N THR A 90 12.12 -22.93 -2.55
CA THR A 90 10.95 -23.81 -2.70
C THR A 90 9.88 -23.16 -3.57
N GLY A 91 9.04 -23.98 -4.19
CA GLY A 91 7.84 -23.54 -4.92
C GLY A 91 6.62 -23.31 -4.03
N ASP A 92 6.70 -23.66 -2.74
CA ASP A 92 5.67 -23.36 -1.75
C ASP A 92 5.75 -21.88 -1.34
N ALA A 93 5.29 -21.01 -2.24
CA ALA A 93 5.41 -19.56 -2.14
C ALA A 93 4.06 -18.89 -1.84
N TRP A 94 4.10 -17.76 -1.12
CA TRP A 94 2.91 -16.92 -0.92
C TRP A 94 2.46 -16.23 -2.21
N SER A 95 3.44 -15.77 -3.00
CA SER A 95 3.24 -15.12 -4.30
C SER A 95 4.35 -15.54 -5.25
N GLY A 96 4.09 -15.52 -6.54
CA GLY A 96 5.09 -15.90 -7.55
C GLY A 96 5.37 -17.40 -7.54
N SER A 97 6.59 -17.78 -7.87
CA SER A 97 7.00 -19.19 -8.01
C SER A 97 8.02 -19.62 -6.96
N SER A 98 8.52 -18.69 -6.15
CA SER A 98 9.68 -18.94 -5.29
C SER A 98 9.47 -18.42 -3.87
N ALA A 99 10.04 -19.13 -2.90
CA ALA A 99 10.20 -18.68 -1.52
C ALA A 99 11.47 -19.26 -0.90
N ALA A 100 12.00 -18.59 0.12
CA ALA A 100 13.09 -19.13 0.93
C ALA A 100 12.55 -20.13 1.96
N GLU A 101 13.03 -21.37 1.89
CA GLU A 101 12.77 -22.41 2.88
C GLU A 101 13.97 -22.53 3.82
N LEU A 102 13.72 -22.37 5.12
CA LEU A 102 14.73 -22.44 6.17
C LEU A 102 14.49 -23.71 6.98
N LYS A 103 15.54 -24.54 7.14
CA LYS A 103 15.50 -25.79 7.92
C LYS A 103 16.57 -25.80 8.99
N GLY A 104 16.36 -26.61 10.03
CA GLY A 104 17.34 -26.79 11.09
C GLY A 104 17.56 -25.54 11.94
N PHE A 105 18.59 -25.61 12.78
CA PHE A 105 18.93 -24.55 13.73
C PHE A 105 19.78 -23.46 13.08
N TYR A 106 19.62 -22.22 13.55
CA TYR A 106 20.44 -21.09 13.17
C TYR A 106 20.47 -20.79 11.67
N SER A 107 19.44 -21.19 10.92
CA SER A 107 19.30 -20.84 9.51
C SER A 107 18.63 -19.47 9.36
N TYR A 108 19.16 -18.63 8.48
CA TYR A 108 18.58 -17.31 8.19
C TYR A 108 18.94 -16.79 6.80
N VAL A 109 18.11 -15.86 6.34
CA VAL A 109 18.40 -14.98 5.20
C VAL A 109 18.35 -13.53 5.66
N SER A 110 19.22 -12.70 5.11
CA SER A 110 19.28 -11.27 5.48
C SER A 110 19.77 -10.43 4.31
N GLN A 111 19.27 -9.20 4.22
CA GLN A 111 19.77 -8.20 3.30
C GLN A 111 20.15 -6.95 4.11
N THR A 112 21.41 -6.53 3.98
CA THR A 112 21.91 -5.31 4.62
C THR A 112 21.72 -4.13 3.68
N LYS A 113 21.11 -3.05 4.19
CA LYS A 113 20.90 -1.81 3.42
C LYS A 113 21.68 -0.67 4.05
N THR A 114 22.38 0.08 3.22
CA THR A 114 23.09 1.31 3.58
C THR A 114 22.25 2.53 3.22
N GLY A 115 22.62 3.71 3.73
CA GLY A 115 21.86 4.95 3.45
C GLY A 115 20.58 5.09 4.28
N ILE A 116 20.46 4.32 5.36
CA ILE A 116 19.40 4.47 6.35
C ILE A 116 19.58 5.81 7.06
N LEU A 117 18.53 6.62 7.10
CA LEU A 117 18.55 7.94 7.69
C LEU A 117 18.14 7.86 9.17
N PRO A 118 18.97 8.34 10.11
CA PRO A 118 18.59 8.42 11.52
C PRO A 118 17.28 9.19 11.72
N GLY A 119 16.43 8.70 12.61
CA GLY A 119 15.12 9.29 12.92
C GLY A 119 14.01 8.99 11.91
N SER A 120 14.31 8.31 10.80
CA SER A 120 13.28 7.82 9.87
C SER A 120 12.65 6.52 10.37
N VAL A 121 11.36 6.31 10.07
CA VAL A 121 10.65 5.08 10.40
C VAL A 121 10.82 4.10 9.24
N TYR A 122 11.32 2.91 9.55
CA TYR A 122 11.42 1.79 8.62
C TYR A 122 10.54 0.65 9.11
N THR A 123 9.92 -0.04 8.17
CA THR A 123 9.03 -1.16 8.43
C THR A 123 9.44 -2.31 7.53
N ILE A 124 9.54 -3.51 8.09
CA ILE A 124 9.68 -4.74 7.31
C ILE A 124 8.36 -5.50 7.36
N LYS A 125 7.89 -5.93 6.20
CA LYS A 125 6.72 -6.80 6.05
C LYS A 125 7.15 -8.08 5.35
N ALA A 126 6.67 -9.21 5.84
CA ALA A 126 6.91 -10.50 5.19
C ALA A 126 5.72 -11.42 5.36
N HIS A 127 5.43 -12.20 4.32
CA HIS A 127 4.56 -13.35 4.44
C HIS A 127 5.41 -14.56 4.81
N ALA A 128 5.12 -15.17 5.96
CA ALA A 128 5.83 -16.34 6.43
C ALA A 128 4.87 -17.40 6.96
N LYS A 129 5.33 -18.65 6.95
CA LYS A 129 4.72 -19.77 7.66
C LYS A 129 5.81 -20.68 8.19
N ARG A 130 5.46 -21.53 9.15
CA ARG A 130 6.32 -22.57 9.70
C ARG A 130 5.66 -23.92 9.48
N SER A 131 6.43 -24.97 9.26
CA SER A 131 5.89 -26.34 9.18
C SER A 131 5.72 -26.99 10.55
N SER A 132 6.36 -26.45 11.60
CA SER A 132 6.27 -26.93 12.97
C SER A 132 6.46 -25.82 14.01
N ASN A 133 5.97 -26.06 15.23
CA ASN A 133 6.16 -25.17 16.37
C ASN A 133 7.44 -25.46 17.17
N THR A 134 8.22 -26.46 16.78
CA THR A 134 9.39 -26.96 17.53
C THR A 134 10.47 -25.90 17.77
N TRP A 135 10.74 -25.03 16.79
CA TRP A 135 11.81 -24.02 16.85
C TRP A 135 11.31 -22.63 16.54
N SER A 136 11.61 -21.65 17.39
CA SER A 136 11.26 -20.24 17.14
C SER A 136 11.80 -19.76 15.80
N ALA A 137 10.93 -19.17 15.00
CA ALA A 137 11.32 -18.40 13.81
C ALA A 137 10.88 -16.96 14.02
N ILE A 138 11.77 -16.03 13.67
CA ILE A 138 11.56 -14.60 13.88
C ILE A 138 11.76 -13.85 12.56
N LEU A 139 10.99 -12.78 12.38
CA LEU A 139 11.32 -11.69 11.47
C LEU A 139 11.96 -10.59 12.32
N ALA A 140 13.07 -10.03 11.86
CA ALA A 140 13.83 -9.02 12.60
C ALA A 140 14.20 -7.82 11.72
N LEU A 141 14.14 -6.63 12.30
CA LEU A 141 14.71 -5.41 11.76
C LEU A 141 15.81 -4.94 12.70
N ARG A 142 17.03 -4.84 12.18
CA ARG A 142 18.23 -4.50 12.95
C ARG A 142 18.90 -3.27 12.37
N PHE A 143 19.27 -2.34 13.25
CA PHE A 143 20.06 -1.17 12.91
C PHE A 143 21.45 -1.31 13.49
N TYR A 144 22.46 -1.06 12.66
CA TYR A 144 23.86 -1.12 13.05
C TYR A 144 24.51 0.26 12.87
N ASP A 145 25.51 0.56 13.69
CA ASP A 145 26.36 1.73 13.48
C ASP A 145 27.39 1.49 12.35
N SER A 146 28.19 2.51 12.07
CA SER A 146 29.25 2.43 11.05
C SER A 146 30.39 1.47 11.42
N GLY A 147 30.53 1.09 12.70
CA GLY A 147 31.47 0.09 13.19
C GLY A 147 30.92 -1.34 13.16
N GLY A 148 29.65 -1.53 12.76
CA GLY A 148 28.97 -2.83 12.76
C GLY A 148 28.39 -3.25 14.11
N SER A 149 28.33 -2.34 15.10
CA SER A 149 27.68 -2.63 16.38
C SER A 149 26.17 -2.50 16.25
N LEU A 150 25.42 -3.44 16.84
CA LEU A 150 23.97 -3.39 16.87
C LEU A 150 23.51 -2.21 17.76
N ILE A 151 22.75 -1.28 17.19
CA ILE A 151 22.15 -0.14 17.89
C ILE A 151 20.75 -0.51 18.40
N SER A 152 19.97 -1.18 17.56
CA SER A 152 18.57 -1.51 17.86
C SER A 152 18.13 -2.73 17.08
N GLU A 153 17.25 -3.52 17.71
CA GLU A 153 16.59 -4.68 17.12
C GLU A 153 15.13 -4.66 17.50
N ASN A 154 14.27 -4.85 16.51
CA ASN A 154 12.87 -5.19 16.72
C ASN A 154 12.59 -6.55 16.07
N THR A 155 11.76 -7.36 16.71
CA THR A 155 11.44 -8.71 16.22
C THR A 155 9.96 -9.03 16.36
N VAL A 156 9.45 -9.88 15.48
CA VAL A 156 8.16 -10.55 15.63
C VAL A 156 8.33 -12.05 15.44
N ASN A 157 7.65 -12.84 16.27
CA ASN A 157 7.63 -14.29 16.13
C ASN A 157 6.71 -14.70 14.97
N VAL A 158 7.23 -15.53 14.08
CA VAL A 158 6.40 -16.22 13.10
C VAL A 158 5.68 -17.36 13.82
N THR A 159 4.36 -17.36 13.78
CA THR A 159 3.49 -18.26 14.57
C THR A 159 2.60 -19.15 13.72
N SER A 160 2.33 -18.77 12.47
CA SER A 160 1.41 -19.51 11.60
C SER A 160 2.04 -20.82 11.14
N THR A 161 1.29 -21.93 11.27
CA THR A 161 1.80 -23.28 11.03
C THR A 161 1.24 -23.99 9.79
N SER A 162 0.17 -23.47 9.20
CA SER A 162 -0.56 -24.14 8.11
C SER A 162 -0.61 -23.32 6.82
N SER A 163 -0.57 -22.00 6.93
CA SER A 163 -0.70 -21.07 5.81
C SER A 163 0.19 -19.85 6.02
N TYR A 164 0.55 -19.19 4.93
CA TYR A 164 1.24 -17.91 5.01
C TYR A 164 0.38 -16.88 5.76
N SER A 165 1.02 -16.09 6.61
CA SER A 165 0.44 -14.94 7.28
C SER A 165 1.38 -13.76 7.16
N GLU A 166 0.83 -12.54 7.11
CA GLU A 166 1.64 -11.34 7.08
C GLU A 166 2.18 -11.05 8.49
N TYR A 167 3.47 -10.69 8.56
CA TYR A 167 4.17 -10.24 9.74
C TYR A 167 4.79 -8.89 9.46
N GLN A 168 4.79 -8.01 10.47
CA GLN A 168 5.38 -6.68 10.39
C GLN A 168 6.25 -6.41 11.62
N VAL A 169 7.37 -5.74 11.39
CA VAL A 169 8.19 -5.10 12.42
C VAL A 169 8.34 -3.62 12.11
#